data_AF-Q4RGJ1-F1
#
_entry.id   AF-Q4RGJ1-F1
#
_cell.length_a   1.000
_cell.length_b   1.000
_cell.length_c   1.000
_cell.angle_alpha   90.00
_cell.angle_beta   90.00
_cell.angle_gamma   90.00
#
_symmetry.space_group_name_H-M   'P 1'
#
loop_
_entity.id
_entity.type
_entity.pdbx_description
1 polymer ?
#
loop_
_entity_poly.entity_id
_entity_poly.type
_entity_poly.pdbx_seq_one_letter_code
_entity_poly.pdbx_strand_id
1 'polypeptide(L)'
;QSLLLQIGEALLEEEAQKAAEEKRMYLEDKCPTLSIPDSMQELCRKLHKQIDLVDEERYDMELKVKKSNKEINDLKSKVQDLNGKYFKKPVLKRVRMSADAMLAALLGSKHKVSMDLRSNLKQVKKELKEEVGASFHKAETDLKVQAAHLRPITSRLKSIETKWFCFLLLLAKQTGDWRKNIEDKAGMDGRKKMFEAEA
;
A
#
# COMPACT_ATOMS: atom_id res chain seq x y z
N GLN A 1 0.23 2.92 -2.59
CA GLN A 1 -0.05 4.35 -2.80
C GLN A 1 1.19 5.02 -3.41
N SER A 2 1.04 6.14 -4.11
CA SER A 2 2.18 6.92 -4.60
C SER A 2 3.00 7.46 -3.41
N LEU A 3 4.33 7.45 -3.49
CA LEU A 3 5.24 7.91 -2.42
C LEU A 3 4.91 9.33 -1.92
N LEU A 4 4.45 10.21 -2.81
CA LEU A 4 4.05 11.58 -2.47
C LEU A 4 2.88 11.62 -1.47
N LEU A 5 1.87 10.75 -1.66
CA LEU A 5 0.69 10.73 -0.79
C LEU A 5 1.04 10.18 0.59
N GLN A 6 1.97 9.22 0.66
CA GLN A 6 2.45 8.68 1.94
C GLN A 6 3.20 9.74 2.76
N ILE A 7 4.01 10.57 2.09
CA ILE A 7 4.69 11.69 2.73
C ILE A 7 3.67 12.75 3.18
N GLY A 8 2.68 13.07 2.34
CA GLY A 8 1.63 14.04 2.70
C GLY A 8 0.79 13.61 3.91
N GLU A 9 0.46 12.33 4.00
CA GLU A 9 -0.24 11.75 5.15
C GLU A 9 0.60 11.88 6.44
N ALA A 10 1.89 11.55 6.38
CA ALA A 10 2.79 11.69 7.52
C ALA A 10 2.91 13.16 8.00
N LEU A 11 2.99 14.12 7.07
CA LEU A 11 3.05 15.54 7.40
C LEU A 11 1.76 16.04 8.07
N LEU A 12 0.59 15.58 7.60
CA LEU A 12 -0.70 15.91 8.21
C LEU A 12 -0.82 15.35 9.62
N GLU A 13 -0.32 14.14 9.86
CA GLU A 13 -0.31 13.54 11.19
C GLU A 13 0.62 14.29 12.15
N GLU A 14 1.81 14.68 11.68
CA GLU A 14 2.76 15.50 12.46
C GLU A 14 2.17 16.88 12.81
N GLU A 15 1.52 17.55 11.85
CA GLU A 15 0.85 18.83 12.08
C GLU A 15 -0.29 18.68 13.12
N ALA A 16 -1.08 17.62 13.03
CA ALA A 16 -2.15 17.35 13.99
C ALA A 16 -1.60 17.11 15.41
N GLN A 17 -0.47 16.40 15.54
CA GLN A 17 0.21 16.19 16.82
C GLN A 17 0.72 17.52 17.41
N LYS A 18 1.36 18.36 16.59
CA LYS A 18 1.82 19.70 17.01
C LYS A 18 0.66 20.58 17.46
N ALA A 19 -0.43 20.61 16.71
CA ALA A 19 -1.63 21.39 17.08
C ALA A 19 -2.25 20.90 18.40
N ALA A 20 -2.25 19.60 18.66
CA ALA A 20 -2.72 19.03 19.92
C ALA A 20 -1.80 19.38 21.10
N GLU A 21 -0.50 19.37 20.88
CA GLU A 21 0.52 19.78 21.86
C GLU A 21 0.38 21.27 22.21
N GLU A 22 0.34 22.14 21.21
CA GLU A 22 0.15 23.58 21.39
C GLU A 22 -1.15 23.90 22.13
N LYS A 23 -2.22 23.18 21.81
CA LYS A 23 -3.49 23.29 22.55
C LYS A 23 -3.32 22.88 24.01
N ARG A 24 -2.58 21.81 24.29
CA ARG A 24 -2.34 21.35 25.67
C ARG A 24 -1.55 22.39 26.46
N MET A 25 -0.45 22.91 25.89
CA MET A 25 0.37 23.95 26.49
C MET A 25 -0.43 25.24 26.76
N TYR A 26 -1.27 25.65 25.80
CA TYR A 26 -2.15 26.81 25.97
C TYR A 26 -3.16 26.63 27.10
N LEU A 27 -3.77 25.44 27.21
CA LEU A 27 -4.72 25.13 28.28
C LEU A 27 -4.03 25.06 29.64
N GLU A 28 -2.81 24.57 29.72
CA GLU A 28 -2.04 24.52 30.97
C GLU A 28 -1.69 25.94 31.49
N ASP A 29 -1.34 26.86 30.59
CA ASP A 29 -1.09 28.27 30.94
C ASP A 29 -2.38 29.01 31.34
N LYS A 30 -3.45 28.84 30.55
CA LYS A 30 -4.72 29.57 30.77
C LYS A 30 -5.60 28.97 31.85
N CYS A 31 -5.51 27.67 32.08
CA CYS A 31 -6.33 26.92 33.02
C CYS A 31 -5.46 25.89 33.76
N PRO A 32 -4.60 26.37 34.67
CA PRO A 32 -3.80 25.47 35.49
C PRO A 32 -4.70 24.63 36.40
N THR A 33 -4.18 23.49 36.83
CA THR A 33 -4.92 22.59 37.73
C THR A 33 -5.34 23.34 39.00
N LEU A 34 -6.65 23.35 39.27
CA LEU A 34 -7.21 24.07 40.41
C LEU A 34 -6.73 23.45 41.73
N SER A 35 -5.92 24.19 42.47
CA SER A 35 -5.61 23.90 43.88
C SER A 35 -6.63 24.62 44.75
N ILE A 36 -7.36 23.88 45.58
CA ILE A 36 -8.38 24.44 46.47
C ILE A 36 -7.68 25.19 47.62
N PRO A 37 -7.79 26.53 47.71
CA PRO A 37 -7.23 27.30 48.81
C PRO A 37 -8.25 27.45 49.95
N ASP A 38 -7.75 27.78 51.14
CA ASP A 38 -8.59 27.95 52.35
C ASP A 38 -9.60 29.11 52.23
N SER A 39 -9.36 30.10 51.35
CA SER A 39 -10.26 31.23 51.10
C SER A 39 -11.22 30.96 49.91
N MET A 40 -12.12 30.00 50.07
CA MET A 40 -13.03 29.52 49.01
C MET A 40 -13.90 30.62 48.37
N GLN A 41 -14.43 31.56 49.17
CA GLN A 41 -15.36 32.58 48.66
C GLN A 41 -14.72 33.54 47.65
N GLU A 42 -13.45 33.89 47.84
CA GLU A 42 -12.74 34.82 46.95
C GLU A 42 -12.42 34.15 45.60
N LEU A 43 -12.05 32.87 45.63
CA LEU A 43 -11.79 32.07 44.42
C LEU A 43 -13.07 31.89 43.60
N CYS A 44 -14.19 31.52 44.23
CA CYS A 44 -15.47 31.37 43.53
C CYS A 44 -15.88 32.67 42.82
N ARG A 45 -15.76 33.82 43.49
CA ARG A 45 -16.06 35.12 42.87
C ARG A 45 -15.16 35.44 41.67
N LYS A 46 -13.88 35.08 41.71
CA LYS A 46 -12.94 35.28 40.61
C LYS A 46 -13.26 34.38 39.42
N LEU A 47 -13.51 33.09 39.66
CA LEU A 47 -13.86 32.13 38.61
C LEU A 47 -15.18 32.51 37.91
N HIS A 48 -16.20 32.92 38.66
CA HIS A 48 -17.46 33.37 38.05
C HIS A 48 -17.27 34.54 37.10
N LYS A 49 -16.51 35.57 37.50
CA LYS A 49 -16.20 36.71 36.62
C LYS A 49 -15.39 36.28 35.39
N GLN A 50 -14.44 35.36 35.56
CA GLN A 50 -13.65 34.85 34.44
C GLN A 50 -14.49 34.04 33.45
N ILE A 51 -15.46 33.26 33.93
CA ILE A 51 -16.39 32.52 33.06
C ILE A 51 -17.17 33.48 32.17
N ASP A 52 -17.74 34.55 32.74
CA ASP A 52 -18.52 35.53 31.98
C ASP A 52 -17.69 36.15 30.84
N LEU A 53 -16.44 36.54 31.13
CA LEU A 53 -15.52 37.11 30.13
C LEU A 53 -15.13 36.11 29.06
N VAL A 54 -14.76 34.88 29.45
CA VAL A 54 -14.34 33.84 28.50
C VAL A 54 -15.50 33.42 27.59
N ASP A 55 -16.73 33.39 28.10
CA ASP A 55 -17.90 33.07 27.29
C ASP A 55 -18.22 34.17 26.27
N GLU A 56 -18.02 35.44 26.60
CA GLU A 56 -18.12 36.55 25.64
C GLU A 56 -17.07 36.41 24.54
N GLU A 57 -15.80 36.20 24.90
CA GLU A 57 -14.71 35.99 23.94
C GLU A 57 -14.96 34.77 23.03
N ARG A 58 -15.45 33.67 23.62
CA ARG A 58 -15.83 32.45 22.91
C ARG A 58 -16.94 32.74 21.91
N TYR A 59 -17.97 33.49 22.30
CA TYR A 59 -19.08 33.86 21.44
C TYR A 59 -18.64 34.70 20.25
N ASP A 60 -17.79 35.71 20.47
CA ASP A 60 -17.25 36.56 19.41
C ASP A 60 -16.40 35.76 18.40
N MET A 61 -15.56 34.86 18.90
CA MET A 61 -14.77 33.97 18.05
C MET A 61 -15.66 33.02 17.26
N GLU A 62 -16.69 32.45 17.89
CA GLU A 62 -17.65 31.57 17.21
C GLU A 62 -18.41 32.31 16.11
N LEU A 63 -18.80 33.57 16.34
CA LEU A 63 -19.42 34.41 15.32
C LEU A 63 -18.49 34.69 14.14
N LYS A 64 -17.20 34.97 14.38
CA LYS A 64 -16.21 35.15 13.31
C LYS A 64 -16.06 33.88 12.48
N VAL A 65 -15.90 32.72 13.12
CA VAL A 65 -15.83 31.41 12.44
C VAL A 65 -17.09 31.14 11.62
N LYS A 66 -18.28 31.43 12.17
CA LYS A 66 -19.55 31.30 11.44
C LYS A 66 -19.61 32.18 10.19
N LYS A 67 -19.12 33.42 10.25
CA LYS A 67 -19.05 34.32 9.08
C LYS A 67 -18.11 33.75 8.02
N SER A 68 -16.88 33.37 8.41
CA SER A 68 -15.91 32.77 7.49
C SER A 68 -16.43 31.47 6.87
N ASN A 69 -17.10 30.61 7.63
CA ASN A 69 -17.70 29.37 7.09
C ASN A 69 -18.81 29.63 6.08
N LYS A 70 -19.63 30.67 6.29
CA LYS A 70 -20.65 31.08 5.31
C LYS A 70 -19.98 31.54 4.01
N GLU A 71 -18.97 32.40 4.10
CA GLU A 71 -18.20 32.86 2.94
C GLU A 71 -17.53 31.69 2.20
N ILE A 72 -16.93 30.74 2.91
CA ILE A 72 -16.35 29.52 2.31
C ILE A 72 -17.42 28.70 1.59
N ASN A 73 -18.60 28.51 2.18
CA ASN A 73 -19.68 27.75 1.56
C ASN A 73 -20.23 28.45 0.30
N ASP A 74 -20.36 29.77 0.34
CA ASP A 74 -20.78 30.56 -0.81
C ASP A 74 -19.74 30.49 -1.94
N LEU A 75 -18.46 30.62 -1.61
CA LEU A 75 -17.36 30.47 -2.56
C LEU A 75 -17.29 29.05 -3.13
N LYS A 76 -17.46 28.02 -2.29
CA LYS A 76 -17.49 26.62 -2.73
C LYS A 76 -18.63 26.34 -3.70
N SER A 77 -19.81 26.93 -3.45
CA SER A 77 -20.96 26.84 -4.36
C SER A 77 -20.66 27.53 -5.69
N LYS A 78 -20.10 28.75 -5.67
CA LYS A 78 -19.66 29.45 -6.90
C LYS A 78 -18.63 28.65 -7.68
N VAL A 79 -17.66 28.02 -7.01
CA VAL A 79 -16.68 27.13 -7.66
C VAL A 79 -17.37 25.93 -8.29
N GLN A 80 -18.37 25.34 -7.63
CA GLN A 80 -19.16 24.24 -8.20
C GLN A 80 -19.99 24.67 -9.40
N ASP A 81 -20.58 25.86 -9.41
CA ASP A 81 -21.36 26.37 -10.55
C ASP A 81 -20.44 26.66 -11.75
N LEU A 82 -19.29 27.28 -11.50
CA LEU A 82 -18.27 27.53 -12.53
C LEU A 82 -17.70 26.21 -13.05
N ASN A 83 -17.31 25.30 -12.16
CA ASN A 83 -16.84 23.97 -12.55
C ASN A 83 -17.93 23.15 -13.23
N GLY A 84 -19.19 23.25 -12.81
CA GLY A 84 -20.33 22.55 -13.42
C GLY A 84 -20.64 23.05 -14.84
N LYS A 85 -20.36 24.33 -15.14
CA LYS A 85 -20.39 24.88 -16.50
C LYS A 85 -19.35 24.23 -17.43
N TYR A 86 -18.21 23.79 -16.90
CA TYR A 86 -17.14 23.10 -17.67
C TYR A 86 -17.14 21.56 -17.51
N PHE A 87 -17.67 21.06 -16.41
CA PHE A 87 -17.69 19.66 -15.99
C PHE A 87 -19.16 19.27 -15.87
N LYS A 88 -19.78 18.97 -17.02
CA LYS A 88 -21.15 18.45 -17.05
C LYS A 88 -21.20 17.24 -16.11
N LYS A 89 -22.01 17.33 -15.05
CA LYS A 89 -22.30 16.21 -14.16
C LYS A 89 -22.57 14.98 -15.06
N PRO A 90 -21.80 13.88 -14.94
CA PRO A 90 -22.04 12.72 -15.78
C PRO A 90 -23.51 12.33 -15.66
N VAL A 91 -24.23 12.28 -16.78
CA VAL A 91 -25.66 11.95 -16.80
C VAL A 91 -25.85 10.67 -16.00
N LEU A 92 -26.74 10.69 -15.01
CA LEU A 92 -26.99 9.56 -14.13
C LEU A 92 -27.40 8.35 -14.97
N LYS A 93 -26.45 7.45 -15.24
CA LYS A 93 -26.74 6.17 -15.87
C LYS A 93 -27.41 5.29 -14.82
N ARG A 94 -28.54 4.65 -15.17
CA ARG A 94 -29.15 3.63 -14.31
C ARG A 94 -28.15 2.50 -14.11
N VAL A 95 -27.52 2.46 -12.94
CA VAL A 95 -26.62 1.38 -12.54
C VAL A 95 -27.49 0.26 -11.99
N ARG A 96 -27.66 -0.82 -12.76
CA ARG A 96 -28.13 -2.10 -12.20
C ARG A 96 -27.06 -2.62 -11.25
N MET A 97 -27.46 -3.29 -10.17
CA MET A 97 -26.53 -3.89 -9.20
C MET A 97 -25.41 -4.64 -9.93
N SER A 98 -24.16 -4.45 -9.50
CA SER A 98 -23.02 -5.15 -10.09
C SER A 98 -23.20 -6.65 -9.87
N ALA A 99 -22.65 -7.46 -10.78
CA ALA A 99 -22.65 -8.91 -10.61
C ALA A 99 -22.08 -9.31 -9.24
N ASP A 100 -21.03 -8.63 -8.77
CA ASP A 100 -20.42 -8.89 -7.46
C ASP A 100 -21.35 -8.57 -6.28
N ALA A 101 -22.15 -7.50 -6.36
CA ALA A 101 -23.12 -7.17 -5.32
C ALA A 101 -24.24 -8.22 -5.26
N MET A 102 -24.71 -8.69 -6.42
CA MET A 102 -25.68 -9.79 -6.49
C MET A 102 -25.07 -11.12 -6.04
N LEU A 103 -23.84 -11.43 -6.41
CA LEU A 103 -23.17 -12.68 -6.05
C LEU A 103 -22.83 -12.74 -4.56
N ALA A 104 -22.40 -11.62 -3.95
CA ALA A 104 -22.18 -11.54 -2.51
C ALA A 104 -23.48 -11.72 -1.72
N ALA A 105 -24.61 -11.20 -2.22
CA ALA A 105 -25.92 -11.35 -1.59
C ALA A 105 -26.51 -12.77 -1.73
N LEU A 106 -26.29 -13.44 -2.87
CA LEU A 106 -26.84 -14.77 -3.15
C LEU A 106 -25.96 -15.92 -2.64
N LEU A 107 -24.64 -15.76 -2.64
CA LEU A 107 -23.68 -16.84 -2.35
C LEU A 107 -22.87 -16.61 -1.05
N GLY A 108 -23.07 -15.48 -0.38
CA GLY A 108 -22.43 -15.14 0.89
C GLY A 108 -20.89 -15.28 0.83
N SER A 109 -20.30 -15.79 1.92
CA SER A 109 -18.85 -15.97 2.06
C SER A 109 -18.22 -17.01 1.12
N LYS A 110 -19.02 -17.79 0.37
CA LYS A 110 -18.54 -18.95 -0.37
C LYS A 110 -17.90 -18.60 -1.72
N HIS A 111 -18.17 -17.42 -2.28
CA HIS A 111 -17.56 -16.96 -3.55
C HIS A 111 -17.07 -15.51 -3.42
N LYS A 112 -15.91 -15.34 -2.79
CA LYS A 112 -15.16 -14.08 -2.82
C LYS A 112 -14.14 -14.13 -3.96
N VAL A 113 -14.60 -14.04 -5.20
CA VAL A 113 -13.72 -13.81 -6.35
C VAL A 113 -13.39 -12.32 -6.34
N SER A 114 -12.25 -11.93 -5.77
CA SER A 114 -11.78 -10.54 -5.84
C SER A 114 -11.54 -10.18 -7.31
N MET A 115 -12.19 -9.12 -7.83
CA MET A 115 -11.86 -8.51 -9.12
C MET A 115 -10.48 -7.80 -9.14
N ASP A 116 -9.57 -8.13 -8.22
CA ASP A 116 -8.18 -7.71 -8.31
C ASP A 116 -7.54 -8.37 -9.52
N LEU A 117 -7.27 -7.58 -10.57
CA LEU A 117 -6.44 -8.00 -11.71
C LEU A 117 -5.09 -8.58 -11.26
N ARG A 118 -4.65 -8.24 -10.04
CA ARG A 118 -3.42 -8.71 -9.42
C ARG A 118 -3.51 -10.13 -8.83
N SER A 119 -4.66 -10.56 -8.32
CA SER A 119 -4.81 -11.88 -7.68
C SER A 119 -5.12 -13.00 -8.66
N ASN A 120 -5.63 -12.68 -9.86
CA ASN A 120 -5.91 -13.64 -10.93
C ASN A 120 -4.69 -13.95 -11.83
N LEU A 121 -3.59 -13.21 -11.69
CA LEU A 121 -2.34 -13.52 -12.36
C LEU A 121 -1.64 -14.66 -11.61
N LYS A 122 -1.30 -15.77 -12.31
CA LYS A 122 -0.56 -16.90 -11.73
C LYS A 122 0.69 -16.39 -11.01
N GLN A 123 0.74 -16.58 -9.70
CA GLN A 123 1.98 -16.49 -8.94
C GLN A 123 2.89 -17.60 -9.47
N VAL A 124 3.87 -17.25 -10.31
CA VAL A 124 4.89 -18.21 -10.72
C VAL A 124 5.63 -18.59 -9.44
N LYS A 125 5.42 -19.83 -8.99
CA LYS A 125 6.01 -20.41 -7.79
C LYS A 125 7.49 -20.08 -7.73
N LYS A 126 7.87 -19.16 -6.85
CA LYS A 126 9.21 -19.11 -6.28
C LYS A 126 9.25 -20.12 -5.12
N GLU A 127 8.89 -21.37 -5.41
CA GLU A 127 8.91 -22.49 -4.48
C GLU A 127 9.92 -23.52 -4.98
N LEU A 128 11.19 -23.12 -5.14
CA LEU A 128 12.33 -24.04 -5.29
C LEU A 128 13.60 -23.30 -4.83
N LYS A 129 13.61 -22.79 -3.59
CA LYS A 129 14.85 -22.25 -3.00
C LYS A 129 15.41 -23.05 -1.83
N GLU A 130 14.74 -24.12 -1.37
CA GLU A 130 15.27 -24.90 -0.24
C GLU A 130 15.72 -26.32 -0.60
N GLU A 131 15.21 -26.95 -1.66
CA GLU A 131 15.61 -28.34 -1.99
C GLU A 131 16.83 -28.46 -2.92
N VAL A 132 17.11 -27.42 -3.72
CA VAL A 132 18.24 -27.43 -4.68
C VAL A 132 19.59 -27.22 -3.97
N GLY A 133 19.59 -26.65 -2.76
CA GLY A 133 20.82 -26.42 -1.98
C GLY A 133 21.48 -27.71 -1.49
N ALA A 134 20.69 -28.71 -1.09
CA ALA A 134 21.20 -29.96 -0.51
C ALA A 134 21.85 -30.88 -1.56
N SER A 135 21.30 -30.90 -2.78
CA SER A 135 21.85 -31.69 -3.89
C SER A 135 23.09 -31.05 -4.51
N PHE A 136 23.20 -29.71 -4.46
CA PHE A 136 24.39 -28.98 -4.92
C PHE A 136 25.61 -29.21 -4.03
N HIS A 137 25.44 -29.28 -2.70
CA HIS A 137 26.55 -29.60 -1.79
C HIS A 137 27.06 -31.03 -1.96
N LYS A 138 26.19 -32.00 -2.23
CA LYS A 138 26.62 -33.39 -2.45
C LYS A 138 27.39 -33.55 -3.77
N ALA A 139 26.92 -32.92 -4.84
CA ALA A 139 27.64 -32.90 -6.12
C ALA A 139 28.97 -32.14 -6.05
N GLU A 140 29.06 -31.07 -5.24
CA GLU A 140 30.30 -30.32 -5.04
C GLU A 140 31.31 -31.09 -4.17
N THR A 141 30.85 -31.85 -3.16
CA THR A 141 31.73 -32.73 -2.38
C THR A 141 32.25 -33.90 -3.22
N ASP A 142 31.42 -34.50 -4.07
CA ASP A 142 31.81 -35.63 -4.91
C ASP A 142 32.83 -35.19 -5.99
N LEU A 143 32.65 -34.00 -6.60
CA LEU A 143 33.62 -33.46 -7.55
C LEU A 143 34.97 -33.09 -6.90
N LYS A 144 34.95 -32.60 -5.64
CA LYS A 144 36.18 -32.32 -4.87
C LYS A 144 36.92 -33.59 -4.47
N VAL A 145 36.21 -34.67 -4.13
CA VAL A 145 36.81 -35.99 -3.84
C VAL A 145 37.43 -36.60 -5.09
N GLN A 146 36.78 -36.45 -6.25
CA GLN A 146 37.29 -36.98 -7.52
C GLN A 146 38.47 -36.14 -8.08
N ALA A 147 38.49 -34.83 -7.83
CA ALA A 147 39.61 -33.95 -8.17
C ALA A 147 40.83 -34.11 -7.24
N ALA A 148 40.69 -34.75 -6.07
CA ALA A 148 41.79 -35.04 -5.16
C ALA A 148 42.66 -36.22 -5.62
N HIS A 149 42.14 -37.11 -6.45
CA HIS A 149 42.88 -38.27 -6.97
C HIS A 149 43.73 -37.95 -8.22
N LEU A 150 43.55 -36.76 -8.82
CA LEU A 150 44.25 -36.35 -10.04
C LEU A 150 45.09 -35.08 -9.80
N ARG A 151 46.34 -35.27 -9.38
CA ARG A 151 47.47 -34.39 -9.74
C ARG A 151 48.78 -35.18 -9.61
N PRO A 152 49.79 -34.96 -10.46
CA PRO A 152 50.22 -33.66 -11.01
C PRO A 152 50.12 -33.61 -12.54
N ILE A 153 49.99 -32.46 -13.19
CA ILE A 153 51.10 -31.75 -13.85
C ILE A 153 50.52 -30.47 -14.50
N THR A 154 51.34 -29.42 -14.58
CA THR A 154 51.12 -28.10 -15.22
C THR A 154 50.30 -27.05 -14.47
N SER A 155 51.01 -26.36 -13.59
CA SER A 155 50.74 -25.01 -13.11
C SER A 155 50.91 -23.97 -14.22
N ARG A 156 50.02 -23.91 -15.23
CA ARG A 156 49.83 -22.68 -16.05
C ARG A 156 48.63 -22.61 -17.01
N LEU A 157 47.72 -23.59 -17.04
CA LEU A 157 46.49 -23.51 -17.87
C LEU A 157 45.17 -23.37 -17.09
N LYS A 158 45.22 -23.25 -15.76
CA LYS A 158 44.01 -23.36 -14.92
C LYS A 158 43.11 -22.12 -14.86
N SER A 159 43.53 -20.95 -15.33
CA SER A 159 42.71 -19.73 -15.20
C SER A 159 41.80 -19.45 -16.41
N ILE A 160 42.10 -20.01 -17.58
CA ILE A 160 41.32 -19.80 -18.80
C ILE A 160 40.35 -20.95 -18.98
N GLU A 161 40.79 -22.20 -18.79
CA GLU A 161 39.90 -23.37 -18.88
C GLU A 161 38.82 -23.37 -17.81
N THR A 162 39.09 -22.96 -16.57
CA THR A 162 38.03 -22.89 -15.53
C THR A 162 37.00 -21.81 -15.83
N LYS A 163 37.40 -20.68 -16.41
CA LYS A 163 36.48 -19.61 -16.80
C LYS A 163 35.64 -20.02 -18.01
N TRP A 164 36.24 -20.68 -19.00
CA TRP A 164 35.50 -21.23 -20.14
C TRP A 164 34.58 -22.36 -19.73
N PHE A 165 35.01 -23.27 -18.84
CA PHE A 165 34.19 -24.37 -18.35
C PHE A 165 33.02 -23.86 -17.48
N CYS A 166 33.26 -22.86 -16.61
CA CYS A 166 32.19 -22.19 -15.87
C CYS A 166 31.24 -21.39 -16.78
N PHE A 167 31.75 -20.73 -17.82
CA PHE A 167 30.93 -20.00 -18.78
C PHE A 167 30.09 -20.94 -19.65
N LEU A 168 30.66 -22.07 -20.09
CA LEU A 168 29.94 -23.10 -20.84
C LEU A 168 28.87 -23.79 -19.97
N LEU A 169 29.16 -24.06 -18.69
CA LEU A 169 28.18 -24.57 -17.74
C LEU A 169 27.07 -23.56 -17.45
N LEU A 170 27.38 -22.26 -17.37
CA LEU A 170 26.39 -21.20 -17.17
C LEU A 170 25.49 -21.06 -18.40
N LEU A 171 26.07 -21.08 -19.61
CA LEU A 171 25.34 -21.08 -20.88
C LEU A 171 24.48 -22.32 -21.05
N ALA A 172 25.01 -23.51 -20.74
CA ALA A 172 24.25 -24.77 -20.77
C ALA A 172 23.04 -24.73 -19.81
N LYS A 173 23.21 -24.12 -18.63
CA LYS A 173 22.11 -23.85 -17.67
C LYS A 173 21.04 -22.93 -18.27
N GLN A 174 21.47 -21.90 -19.00
CA GLN A 174 20.57 -20.93 -19.62
C GLN A 174 19.80 -21.52 -20.83
N THR A 175 20.41 -22.39 -21.62
CA THR A 175 19.77 -23.06 -22.76
C THR A 175 18.89 -24.25 -22.35
N GLY A 176 19.24 -24.97 -21.27
CA GLY A 176 18.47 -26.12 -20.79
C GLY A 176 17.07 -25.77 -20.31
N ASP A 177 16.91 -24.57 -19.72
CA ASP A 177 15.61 -24.08 -19.24
C ASP A 177 14.66 -23.65 -20.37
N TRP A 178 15.19 -23.22 -21.52
CA TRP A 178 14.34 -22.79 -22.65
C TRP A 178 13.68 -23.98 -23.36
N ARG A 179 14.39 -25.11 -23.52
CA ARG A 179 13.89 -26.29 -24.23
C ARG A 179 12.74 -26.95 -23.46
N LYS A 180 12.88 -27.06 -22.14
CA LYS A 180 11.86 -27.62 -21.24
C LYS A 180 10.62 -26.72 -21.16
N ASN A 181 10.81 -25.40 -21.10
CA ASN A 181 9.73 -24.42 -21.12
C ASN A 181 9.00 -24.33 -22.48
N ILE A 182 9.61 -24.75 -23.59
CA ILE A 182 8.95 -24.90 -24.90
C ILE A 182 8.17 -26.22 -24.96
N GLU A 183 8.75 -27.33 -24.49
CA GLU A 183 8.07 -28.64 -24.45
C GLU A 183 6.82 -28.61 -23.54
N ASP A 184 6.91 -27.95 -22.37
CA ASP A 184 5.77 -27.76 -21.46
C ASP A 184 4.65 -26.86 -22.06
N LYS A 185 4.98 -26.01 -23.04
CA LYS A 185 4.03 -25.17 -23.78
C LYS A 185 3.47 -25.83 -25.04
N ALA A 186 4.10 -26.89 -25.53
CA ALA A 186 3.65 -27.64 -26.71
C ALA A 186 2.46 -28.57 -26.42
N GLY A 187 2.18 -28.87 -25.14
CA GLY A 187 1.11 -29.78 -24.70
C GLY A 187 -0.32 -29.20 -24.62
N MET A 188 -0.59 -28.02 -25.21
CA MET A 188 -1.96 -27.45 -25.28
C MET A 188 -2.60 -27.69 -26.65
N ASP A 189 -2.63 -28.95 -27.12
CA ASP A 189 -3.42 -29.34 -28.29
C ASP A 189 -4.77 -29.93 -27.86
N GLY A 190 -5.60 -29.05 -27.29
CA GLY A 190 -7.01 -29.32 -27.03
C GLY A 190 -7.87 -28.52 -27.99
N ARG A 191 -8.59 -29.21 -28.88
CA ARG A 191 -9.53 -28.64 -29.87
C ARG A 191 -10.45 -27.59 -29.21
N LYS A 192 -10.21 -26.30 -29.50
CA LYS A 192 -11.15 -25.22 -29.17
C LYS A 192 -12.41 -25.40 -30.00
N LYS A 193 -13.52 -25.82 -29.38
CA LYS A 193 -14.85 -25.73 -29.99
C LYS A 193 -15.17 -24.25 -30.22
N MET A 194 -15.26 -23.84 -31.47
CA MET A 194 -15.88 -22.59 -31.86
C MET A 194 -17.39 -22.84 -31.90
N PHE A 195 -18.18 -21.97 -31.27
CA PHE A 195 -19.63 -22.00 -31.38
C PHE A 195 -20.03 -21.54 -32.79
N GLU A 196 -20.81 -22.35 -33.50
CA GLU A 196 -21.51 -21.92 -34.72
C GLU A 196 -22.64 -20.97 -34.31
N ALA A 197 -22.68 -19.79 -34.94
CA ALA A 197 -23.79 -18.86 -34.85
C ALA A 197 -24.79 -19.22 -35.96
N GLU A 198 -25.92 -19.82 -35.59
CA GLU A 198 -27.06 -19.95 -36.50
C GLU A 198 -27.77 -18.60 -36.64
N ALA A 199 -28.08 -18.26 -37.89
CA ALA A 199 -28.94 -17.17 -38.33
C ALA A 199 -30.35 -17.70 -38.58
#